data_AF-A0A2E1VHR5-F1
#
_entry.id   AF-A0A2E1VHR5-F1
#
_cell.length_a   1.000
_cell.length_b   1.000
_cell.length_c   1.000
_cell.angle_alpha   90.00
_cell.angle_beta   90.00
_cell.angle_gamma   90.00
#
_symmetry.space_group_name_H-M   'P 1'
#
loop_
_entity.id
_entity.type
_entity.pdbx_description
1 polymer ?
#
loop_
_entity_poly.entity_id
_entity_poly.type
_entity_poly.pdbx_seq_one_letter_code
_entity_poly.pdbx_strand_id
1 'polypeptide(L)'
;MRSKQSLNRHSLVLVGAGHSNIALIQRFAMDPLDGVRLVVINPGSTAPYSGMLPGFLAGQYSASDMFIDIAALCRQAGARFIRGSLEQVDAASRILNIRHQALPVGE
;
A
#
# COMPACT_ATOMS: atom_id res chain seq x y z
N MET A 1 14.72 -4.70 -29.18
CA MET A 1 14.77 -3.73 -28.08
C MET A 1 15.05 -4.48 -26.78
N ARG A 2 16.22 -4.28 -26.17
CA ARG A 2 16.59 -4.95 -24.90
C ARG A 2 15.76 -4.36 -23.77
N SER A 3 14.95 -5.19 -23.13
CA SER A 3 14.29 -4.92 -21.85
C SER A 3 15.32 -4.37 -20.87
N LYS A 4 15.18 -3.10 -20.47
CA LYS A 4 15.83 -2.59 -19.26
C LYS A 4 15.13 -3.26 -18.09
N GLN A 5 15.55 -4.47 -17.74
CA GLN A 5 15.37 -4.94 -16.36
C GLN A 5 16.22 -4.02 -15.49
N SER A 6 15.60 -2.93 -15.02
CA SER A 6 16.17 -2.09 -13.99
C SER A 6 16.42 -2.97 -12.76
N LEU A 7 17.68 -3.20 -12.38
CA LEU A 7 17.99 -3.78 -11.08
C LEU A 7 17.43 -2.84 -10.01
N ASN A 8 16.45 -3.31 -9.24
CA ASN A 8 15.91 -2.56 -8.10
C ASN A 8 17.01 -2.35 -7.07
N ARG A 9 17.56 -1.13 -6.99
CA ARG A 9 18.67 -0.78 -6.10
C ARG A 9 18.17 -0.35 -4.72
N HIS A 10 16.92 0.11 -4.63
CA HIS A 10 16.33 0.61 -3.39
C HIS A 10 14.92 0.07 -3.19
N SER A 11 14.54 -0.11 -1.92
CA SER A 11 13.16 -0.45 -1.53
C SER A 11 12.57 0.74 -0.78
N LEU A 12 11.48 1.29 -1.30
CA LEU A 12 10.65 2.26 -0.58
C LEU A 12 9.53 1.49 0.11
N VAL A 13 9.48 1.53 1.44
CA VAL A 13 8.47 0.83 2.23
C VAL A 13 7.53 1.85 2.85
N LEU A 14 6.25 1.79 2.46
CA LEU A 14 5.17 2.56 3.08
C LEU A 14 4.49 1.70 4.14
N VAL A 15 4.42 2.21 5.36
CA VAL A 15 3.70 1.55 6.46
C VAL A 15 2.40 2.30 6.72
N GLY A 16 1.28 1.60 6.56
CA GLY A 16 -0.07 2.15 6.56
C GLY A 16 -0.53 2.64 5.20
N ALA A 17 -1.85 2.73 5.04
CA ALA A 17 -2.51 3.24 3.84
C ALA A 17 -3.36 4.49 4.10
N GLY A 18 -2.76 5.49 4.77
CA GLY A 18 -3.37 6.82 4.91
C GLY A 18 -3.33 7.62 3.60
N HIS A 19 -4.04 8.73 3.57
CA HIS A 19 -4.17 9.60 2.38
C HIS A 19 -2.85 9.97 1.71
N SER A 20 -1.82 10.31 2.50
CA SER A 20 -0.49 10.65 1.97
C SER A 20 0.15 9.48 1.22
N ASN A 21 0.05 8.26 1.78
CA ASN A 21 0.58 7.07 1.14
C ASN A 21 -0.25 6.67 -0.08
N ILE A 22 -1.58 6.81 -0.02
CA ILE A 22 -2.46 6.58 -1.18
C ILE A 22 -2.08 7.50 -2.34
N ALA A 23 -1.91 8.79 -2.09
CA ALA A 23 -1.48 9.75 -3.11
C ALA A 23 -0.12 9.38 -3.72
N LEU A 24 0.83 8.91 -2.89
CA LEU A 24 2.13 8.45 -3.37
C LEU A 24 2.00 7.19 -4.23
N ILE A 25 1.20 6.20 -3.82
CA ILE A 25 0.96 4.97 -4.59
C ILE A 25 0.36 5.31 -5.97
N GLN A 26 -0.63 6.21 -5.99
CA GLN A 26 -1.24 6.69 -7.24
C GLN A 26 -0.22 7.39 -8.13
N ARG A 27 0.62 8.26 -7.57
CA ARG A 27 1.67 8.93 -8.34
C ARG A 27 2.71 7.95 -8.88
N PHE A 28 3.13 6.98 -8.06
CA PHE A 28 4.08 5.94 -8.46
C PHE A 28 3.53 5.05 -9.57
N ALA A 29 2.22 4.80 -9.61
CA ALA A 29 1.58 4.06 -10.70
C ALA A 29 1.64 4.82 -12.04
N MET A 30 1.55 6.15 -12.00
CA MET A 30 1.61 7.00 -13.20
C MET A 30 3.05 7.25 -13.67
N ASP A 31 3.97 7.40 -12.73
CA ASP A 31 5.35 7.85 -12.96
C ASP A 31 6.29 7.10 -12.00
N PRO A 32 6.61 5.82 -12.29
CA PRO A 32 7.41 4.99 -11.41
C PRO A 32 8.87 5.48 -11.36
N LEU A 33 9.49 5.37 -10.18
CA LEU A 33 10.88 5.75 -9.99
C LEU A 33 11.82 4.63 -10.44
N ASP A 34 12.72 4.94 -11.37
CA ASP A 34 13.73 4.01 -11.86
C ASP A 34 14.58 3.43 -10.72
N GLY A 35 14.69 2.10 -10.69
CA GLY A 35 15.50 1.38 -9.70
C GLY A 35 14.91 1.33 -8.27
N VAL A 36 13.66 1.75 -8.07
CA VAL A 36 12.96 1.67 -6.79
C VAL A 36 11.86 0.62 -6.86
N ARG A 37 11.83 -0.31 -5.91
CA ARG A 37 10.65 -1.15 -5.67
C ARG A 37 9.80 -0.54 -4.56
N LEU A 38 8.49 -0.44 -4.80
CA LEU A 38 7.53 0.00 -3.79
C LEU A 38 6.98 -1.21 -3.02
N VAL A 39 6.98 -1.12 -1.69
CA VAL A 39 6.35 -2.08 -0.79
C VAL A 39 5.37 -1.32 0.10
N VAL A 40 4.15 -1.83 0.24
CA VAL A 40 3.12 -1.25 1.09
C VAL A 40 2.70 -2.27 2.11
N ILE A 41 2.75 -1.90 3.39
CA ILE A 41 2.31 -2.73 4.51
C ILE A 41 1.06 -2.09 5.11
N ASN A 42 -0.06 -2.81 5.14
CA ASN A 42 -1.28 -2.33 5.79
C ASN A 42 -2.02 -3.49 6.46
N PRO A 43 -2.68 -3.31 7.62
CA PRO A 43 -3.40 -4.39 8.30
C PRO A 43 -4.54 -4.99 7.45
N GLY A 44 -5.21 -4.16 6.66
CA GLY A 44 -6.32 -4.56 5.76
C GLY A 44 -5.98 -4.35 4.29
N SER A 45 -6.71 -5.02 3.39
CA SER A 45 -6.66 -4.73 1.95
C SER A 45 -7.37 -3.43 1.59
N THR A 46 -8.10 -2.83 2.52
CA THR A 46 -8.80 -1.57 2.36
C THR A 46 -8.37 -0.56 3.42
N ALA A 47 -8.61 0.72 3.13
CA ALA A 47 -8.47 1.81 4.09
C ALA A 47 -9.74 2.69 4.09
N PRO A 48 -10.25 3.09 5.28
CA PRO A 48 -11.38 4.00 5.34
C PRO A 48 -10.97 5.40 4.89
N TYR A 49 -11.82 6.02 4.07
CA TYR A 49 -11.72 7.42 3.69
C TYR A 49 -12.49 8.27 4.70
N SER A 50 -11.80 8.77 5.72
CA SER A 50 -12.41 9.51 6.83
C SER A 50 -13.17 10.78 6.38
N GLY A 51 -12.83 11.34 5.22
CA GLY A 51 -13.56 12.45 4.62
C GLY A 51 -15.02 12.12 4.27
N MET A 52 -15.36 10.83 4.07
CA MET A 52 -16.72 10.37 3.81
C MET A 52 -17.50 10.01 5.09
N LEU A 53 -16.83 9.95 6.25
CA LEU A 53 -17.47 9.55 7.51
C LEU A 53 -18.71 10.41 7.87
N PRO A 54 -18.71 11.75 7.71
CA PRO A 54 -19.91 12.55 7.98
C PRO A 54 -21.09 12.18 7.08
N GLY A 55 -20.84 11.91 5.79
CA GLY A 55 -21.88 11.51 4.84
C GLY A 55 -22.42 10.11 5.13
N PHE A 56 -21.57 9.18 5.57
CA PHE A 56 -22.00 7.86 6.03
C PHE A 56 -22.90 7.95 7.27
N LEU A 57 -22.51 8.74 8.28
CA LEU A 57 -23.34 8.97 9.47
C LEU A 57 -24.68 9.63 9.13
N ALA A 58 -24.72 10.45 8.08
CA ALA A 58 -25.94 11.05 7.55
C ALA A 58 -26.76 10.11 6.64
N GLY A 59 -26.33 8.87 6.43
CA GLY A 59 -27.03 7.89 5.59
C GLY A 59 -26.90 8.13 4.08
N GLN A 60 -25.96 8.99 3.64
CA GLN A 60 -25.73 9.32 2.23
C GLN A 60 -24.91 8.25 1.49
N TYR A 61 -24.12 7.49 2.24
CA TYR A 61 -23.23 6.46 1.74
C TYR A 61 -23.41 5.17 2.52
N SER A 62 -23.20 4.03 1.87
CA SER A 62 -23.04 2.76 2.55
C SER A 62 -21.64 2.64 3.16
N ALA A 63 -21.45 1.69 4.07
CA ALA A 63 -20.14 1.44 4.64
C ALA A 63 -19.10 1.08 3.56
N SER A 64 -19.50 0.31 2.53
CA SER A 64 -18.64 -0.08 1.42
C SER A 64 -18.12 1.10 0.59
N ASP A 65 -18.90 2.17 0.46
CA ASP A 65 -18.51 3.35 -0.33
C ASP A 65 -17.37 4.15 0.33
N MET A 66 -17.15 3.96 1.64
CA MET A 66 -16.09 4.65 2.37
C MET A 66 -14.71 4.01 2.22
N PHE A 67 -14.59 2.82 1.64
CA PHE A 67 -13.34 2.07 1.63
C PHE A 67 -12.60 2.21 0.31
N ILE A 68 -11.32 2.58 0.41
CA ILE A 68 -10.38 2.56 -0.71
C ILE A 68 -9.74 1.18 -0.77
N ASP A 69 -9.76 0.55 -1.96
CA ASP A 69 -9.07 -0.73 -2.20
C ASP A 69 -7.56 -0.53 -2.41
N ILE A 70 -6.81 -0.78 -1.34
CA ILE A 70 -5.34 -0.63 -1.31
C ILE A 70 -4.67 -1.74 -2.11
N ALA A 71 -5.22 -2.95 -2.10
CA ALA A 71 -4.66 -4.06 -2.85
C ALA A 71 -4.73 -3.79 -4.37
N ALA A 72 -5.87 -3.27 -4.85
CA ALA A 72 -6.03 -2.85 -6.23
C ALA A 72 -5.07 -1.72 -6.62
N LEU A 73 -4.95 -0.69 -5.77
CA LEU A 73 -4.01 0.42 -5.99
C LEU A 73 -2.55 -0.07 -6.05
N CYS A 74 -2.14 -0.96 -5.14
CA CYS A 74 -0.79 -1.51 -5.14
C CYS A 74 -0.53 -2.33 -6.40
N ARG A 75 -1.51 -3.13 -6.85
CA ARG A 75 -1.42 -3.90 -8.10
C ARG A 75 -1.24 -2.98 -9.31
N GLN A 76 -2.01 -1.89 -9.38
CA GLN A 76 -1.88 -0.88 -10.43
C GLN A 76 -0.50 -0.21 -10.42
N ALA A 77 0.06 0.04 -9.22
CA ALA A 77 1.37 0.65 -9.05
C ALA A 77 2.57 -0.31 -9.24
N GLY A 78 2.32 -1.60 -9.51
CA GLY A 78 3.38 -2.61 -9.49
C GLY A 78 4.05 -2.78 -8.11
N ALA A 79 3.38 -2.35 -7.05
CA ALA A 79 3.88 -2.40 -5.68
C ALA A 79 3.63 -3.76 -5.03
N ARG A 80 4.56 -4.20 -4.19
CA ARG A 80 4.33 -5.38 -3.33
C ARG A 80 3.44 -4.98 -2.15
N PHE A 81 2.23 -5.51 -2.09
CA PHE A 81 1.37 -5.37 -0.93
C PHE A 81 1.64 -6.46 0.10
N ILE A 82 1.75 -6.09 1.38
CA ILE A 82 1.85 -7.01 2.51
C ILE A 82 0.73 -6.70 3.49
N ARG A 83 -0.16 -7.66 3.70
CA ARG A 83 -1.19 -7.55 4.73
C ARG A 83 -0.57 -7.82 6.10
N GLY A 84 -0.29 -6.77 6.85
CA GLY A 84 0.40 -6.87 8.12
C GLY A 84 0.55 -5.55 8.85
N SER A 85 1.11 -5.64 10.04
CA SER A 85 1.39 -4.52 10.91
C SER A 85 2.89 -4.50 11.23
N LEU A 86 3.48 -3.30 11.23
CA LEU A 86 4.84 -3.10 11.70
C LEU A 86 4.92 -3.29 13.21
N GLU A 87 5.89 -4.07 13.67
CA GLU A 87 6.15 -4.30 15.09
C GLU A 87 7.41 -3.60 15.56
N GLN A 88 8.46 -3.59 14.74
CA GLN A 88 9.74 -3.00 15.11
C GLN A 88 10.47 -2.43 13.90
N VAL A 89 11.21 -1.35 14.13
CA VAL A 89 12.13 -0.73 13.18
C VAL A 89 13.54 -0.79 13.77
N ASP A 90 14.46 -1.40 13.05
CA ASP A 90 15.90 -1.22 13.25
C ASP A 90 16.44 -0.37 12.08
N ALA A 91 16.61 0.92 12.34
CA ALA A 91 17.06 1.87 11.33
C ALA A 91 18.55 1.72 10.99
N ALA A 92 19.37 1.21 11.92
CA ALA A 92 20.80 1.04 11.72
C ALA A 92 21.07 -0.10 10.74
N SER A 93 20.37 -1.22 10.90
CA SER A 93 20.46 -2.38 10.00
C SER A 93 19.48 -2.31 8.82
N ARG A 94 18.56 -1.34 8.82
CA ARG A 94 17.47 -1.17 7.84
C ARG A 94 16.53 -2.39 7.78
N ILE A 95 16.19 -2.92 8.95
CA ILE A 95 15.30 -4.07 9.11
C ILE A 95 13.95 -3.61 9.68
N LEU A 96 12.87 -4.11 9.08
CA LEU A 96 11.50 -3.95 9.58
C LEU A 96 10.97 -5.33 9.99
N ASN A 97 10.62 -5.48 11.26
CA ASN A 97 9.90 -6.67 11.73
C ASN A 97 8.40 -6.39 11.60
N ILE A 98 7.71 -7.27 10.90
CA ILE A 98 6.28 -7.14 10.64
C ILE A 98 5.57 -8.41 11.10
N ARG A 99 4.41 -8.22 11.73
CA ARG A 99 3.42 -9.29 11.86
C ARG A 99 2.58 -9.29 10.62
N HIS A 100 2.72 -10.30 9.79
CA HIS A 100 1.89 -10.44 8.59
C HIS A 100 1.00 -11.67 8.70
N GLN A 101 -0.19 -11.58 8.11
CA GLN A 101 -0.97 -12.79 7.86
C GLN A 101 -0.31 -13.54 6.69
N ALA A 102 -0.29 -14.87 6.73
CA ALA A 102 -0.03 -15.63 5.52
C ALA A 102 -1.14 -15.29 4.52
N LEU A 103 -0.79 -14.90 3.29
CA LEU A 103 -1.79 -14.74 2.24
C LEU A 103 -2.46 -16.12 2.08
N PRO A 104 -3.81 -16.23 2.11
CA PRO A 104 -4.46 -17.47 1.69
C PRO A 104 -3.99 -17.77 0.26
N VAL A 105 -3.49 -18.99 0.06
CA VAL A 105 -3.01 -19.47 -1.23
C VAL A 105 -4.23 -19.76 -2.10
N GLY A 106 -4.58 -18.82 -2.98
CA GLY A 106 -5.51 -19.04 -4.09
C GLY A 106 -7.00 -18.95 -3.75
N GLU A 107 -7.70 -18.07 -4.46
CA GLU A 107 -8.98 -18.37 -5.11
C GLU A 107 -8.86 -17.92 -6.58
#